data_AF-A0A5C6AUW9-F1
#
_entry.id   AF-A0A5C6AUW9-F1
#
_cell.length_a   1.000
_cell.length_b   1.000
_cell.length_c   1.000
_cell.angle_alpha   90.00
_cell.angle_beta   90.00
_cell.angle_gamma   90.00
#
_symmetry.space_group_name_H-M   'P 1'
#
loop_
_entity.id
_entity.type
_entity.pdbx_description
1 polymer ?
#
loop_
_entity_poly.entity_id
_entity_poly.type
_entity_poly.pdbx_seq_one_letter_code
_entity_poly.pdbx_strand_id
1 'polypeptide(L)'
;MIRCLSLVLVSSLFVAATGVGEDTGTKNDEPGTKNGAPFRPEAGKFPPLEESLPYRGELILVDHANRRGSMRIQGEGTYFRNAPHPFAMLPYGIVRYHGAPADLRDIPVGTVLHARGFLPPDPQTSVVPVLPIDSRQKNSGYSGAGIYPAENHVLLLEDESSYCLRTGKVWRLKEVELHDNAGMIVASREPKEGGDGKTSEESMTIDAAIRIWRGRERLGVEDLVAEDTWPASGKKALDGQAVQLGITWKPTPSGVFTRFHISDIWMDETAIERAARNQNETHKAFIRSRWMPAWIDSVEYGKFGRATVTATLFGGMDESLYADIKKGVSAVINGVENTLKHTGGNYGPAHMASKGTILDVFKATGDVPLGSSGIQILFETDLIIEGIRPGRVVRVCPANWPQVDLPREEFIGDGSNPDDRFPSPNIFPNYKK
;
A
#
# COMPACT_ATOMS: atom_id res chain seq x y z
N MET A 1 90.58 -12.42 -12.08
CA MET A 1 89.91 -13.10 -10.97
C MET A 1 88.58 -12.39 -10.71
N ILE A 2 87.47 -13.04 -11.07
CA ILE A 2 86.08 -12.98 -10.54
C ILE A 2 85.62 -11.62 -9.92
N ARG A 3 84.58 -10.92 -10.40
CA ARG A 3 83.13 -11.25 -10.37
C ARG A 3 82.36 -10.27 -11.28
N CYS A 4 81.54 -10.75 -12.21
CA CYS A 4 80.10 -11.08 -12.07
C CYS A 4 79.21 -9.84 -11.90
N LEU A 5 78.36 -9.54 -12.90
CA LEU A 5 76.98 -9.13 -12.66
C LEU A 5 76.11 -9.40 -13.90
N SER A 6 75.04 -10.13 -13.68
CA SER A 6 74.06 -10.62 -14.65
C SER A 6 73.09 -9.51 -15.07
N LEU A 7 72.80 -9.43 -16.38
CA LEU A 7 71.76 -8.57 -16.93
C LEU A 7 70.42 -9.34 -16.93
N VAL A 8 69.43 -8.86 -16.18
CA VAL A 8 68.04 -9.35 -16.25
C VAL A 8 67.20 -8.26 -16.91
N LEU A 9 66.58 -8.60 -18.03
CA LEU A 9 65.63 -7.76 -18.75
C LEU A 9 64.33 -7.68 -17.94
N VAL A 10 63.91 -6.48 -17.53
CA VAL A 10 62.57 -6.23 -17.00
C VAL A 10 61.80 -5.44 -18.04
N SER A 11 60.86 -6.10 -18.69
CA SER A 11 59.87 -5.53 -19.60
C SER A 11 58.75 -4.87 -18.80
N SER A 12 58.64 -3.55 -18.91
CA SER A 12 57.57 -2.74 -18.33
C SER A 12 56.31 -2.82 -19.20
N LEU A 13 55.33 -3.63 -18.79
CA LEU A 13 53.96 -3.53 -19.30
C LEU A 13 53.19 -2.53 -18.43
N PHE A 14 52.92 -1.35 -18.98
CA PHE A 14 51.93 -0.42 -18.43
C PHE A 14 50.53 -0.94 -18.79
N VAL A 15 49.83 -1.51 -17.82
CA VAL A 15 48.38 -1.70 -17.88
C VAL A 15 47.76 -0.55 -17.11
N ALA A 16 47.13 0.38 -17.83
CA ALA A 16 46.26 1.39 -17.23
C ALA A 16 44.95 0.72 -16.82
N ALA A 17 44.86 0.29 -15.56
CA ALA A 17 43.61 -0.09 -14.94
C ALA A 17 42.86 1.20 -14.57
N THR A 18 41.81 1.53 -15.32
CA THR A 18 40.82 2.52 -14.87
C THR A 18 40.01 1.90 -13.75
N GLY A 19 40.17 2.45 -12.54
CA GLY A 19 39.48 2.01 -11.34
C GLY A 19 37.97 2.14 -11.49
N VAL A 20 37.28 1.01 -11.41
CA VAL A 20 35.84 0.93 -11.17
C VAL A 20 35.65 1.28 -9.69
N GLY A 21 35.00 2.41 -9.41
CA GLY A 21 34.66 2.80 -8.05
C GLY A 21 33.69 1.80 -7.43
N GLU A 22 34.07 1.29 -6.25
CA GLU A 22 33.17 0.60 -5.34
C GLU A 22 32.06 1.57 -4.91
N ASP A 23 30.83 1.32 -5.35
CA ASP A 23 29.65 1.92 -4.75
C ASP A 23 29.49 1.33 -3.34
N THR A 24 29.92 2.14 -2.37
CA THR A 24 29.72 1.88 -0.95
C THR A 24 28.24 2.05 -0.64
N GLY A 25 27.60 0.93 -0.28
CA GLY A 25 26.18 0.89 0.09
C GLY A 25 25.84 1.90 1.18
N THR A 26 25.10 2.94 0.80
CA THR A 26 24.51 3.90 1.73
C THR A 26 23.23 3.31 2.30
N LYS A 27 23.29 2.95 3.60
CA LYS A 27 22.09 2.73 4.41
C LYS A 27 21.28 4.02 4.42
N ASN A 28 20.17 4.03 3.69
CA ASN A 28 19.18 5.10 3.77
C ASN A 28 18.40 4.90 5.07
N ASP A 29 18.79 5.63 6.11
CA ASP A 29 17.99 5.77 7.33
C ASP A 29 16.83 6.74 7.04
N GLU A 30 15.67 6.20 6.67
CA GLU A 30 14.40 6.92 6.84
C GLU A 30 14.13 7.08 8.36
N PRO A 31 13.64 8.24 8.83
CA PRO A 31 13.39 8.44 10.25
C PRO A 31 12.18 7.60 10.67
N GLY A 32 12.44 6.53 11.43
CA GLY A 32 11.38 5.68 11.99
C GLY A 32 11.85 4.38 12.66
N THR A 33 13.03 3.87 12.34
CA THR A 33 13.54 2.65 13.00
C THR A 33 14.21 2.97 14.33
N LYS A 34 13.42 3.04 15.41
CA LYS A 34 13.91 2.38 16.63
C LYS A 34 14.16 0.94 16.23
N ASN A 35 15.29 0.35 16.64
CA ASN A 35 15.57 -1.09 16.52
C ASN A 35 14.53 -1.86 17.35
N GLY A 36 13.29 -1.90 16.87
CA GLY A 36 12.11 -2.36 17.57
C GLY A 36 12.04 -3.87 17.51
N ALA A 37 11.82 -4.49 18.66
CA ALA A 37 11.49 -5.90 18.70
C ALA A 37 10.29 -6.17 17.76
N PRO A 38 10.23 -7.33 17.12
CA PRO A 38 9.12 -7.69 16.25
C PRO A 38 7.77 -7.48 16.96
N PHE A 39 6.88 -6.69 16.38
CA PHE A 39 5.60 -6.33 16.99
C PHE A 39 4.42 -7.12 16.40
N ARG A 40 3.56 -7.66 17.27
CA ARG A 40 2.31 -8.32 16.90
C ARG A 40 1.10 -7.46 17.30
N PRO A 41 0.15 -7.21 16.37
CA PRO A 41 -1.10 -6.55 16.73
C PRO A 41 -1.90 -7.37 17.73
N GLU A 42 -2.45 -6.70 18.74
CA GLU A 42 -3.36 -7.28 19.72
C GLU A 42 -4.81 -7.21 19.22
N ALA A 43 -5.59 -8.26 19.48
CA ALA A 43 -7.01 -8.26 19.15
C ALA A 43 -7.76 -7.12 19.87
N GLY A 44 -8.61 -6.40 19.14
CA GLY A 44 -9.38 -5.27 19.67
C GLY A 44 -8.59 -3.98 19.91
N LYS A 45 -7.33 -3.90 19.43
CA LYS A 45 -6.52 -2.68 19.50
C LYS A 45 -5.98 -2.29 18.13
N PHE A 46 -5.91 -0.98 17.89
CA PHE A 46 -5.21 -0.43 16.74
C PHE A 46 -3.71 -0.34 17.06
N PRO A 47 -2.82 -0.97 16.28
CA PRO A 47 -1.40 -0.95 16.54
C PRO A 47 -0.79 0.42 16.16
N PRO A 48 0.18 0.93 16.94
CA PRO A 48 0.87 2.18 16.60
C PRO A 48 1.67 2.02 15.30
N LEU A 49 1.60 3.02 14.42
CA LEU A 49 2.24 2.98 13.11
C LEU A 49 3.76 2.83 13.24
N GLU A 50 4.35 3.41 14.28
CA GLU A 50 5.79 3.47 14.54
C GLU A 50 6.39 2.08 14.76
N GLU A 51 5.60 1.11 15.24
CA GLU A 51 6.01 -0.28 15.47
C GLU A 51 5.93 -1.13 14.19
N SER A 52 5.40 -0.59 13.09
CA SER A 52 5.35 -1.30 11.81
C SER A 52 6.68 -1.21 11.05
N LEU A 53 6.96 -2.27 10.30
CA LEU A 53 8.09 -2.34 9.40
C LEU A 53 7.76 -1.64 8.06
N PRO A 54 8.52 -0.61 7.65
CA PRO A 54 8.44 -0.07 6.30
C PRO A 54 9.16 -0.96 5.29
N TYR A 55 8.55 -1.13 4.12
CA TYR A 55 9.19 -1.66 2.92
C TYR A 55 8.47 -1.17 1.66
N ARG A 56 9.19 -1.22 0.52
CA ARG A 56 8.70 -0.76 -0.78
C ARG A 56 8.85 -1.88 -1.81
N GLY A 57 7.93 -1.96 -2.76
CA GLY A 57 8.00 -2.96 -3.83
C GLY A 57 6.90 -2.82 -4.87
N GLU A 58 7.06 -3.53 -5.98
CA GLU A 58 6.10 -3.59 -7.08
C GLU A 58 4.98 -4.59 -6.76
N LEU A 59 3.72 -4.19 -6.95
CA LEU A 59 2.56 -5.06 -6.83
C LEU A 59 2.52 -6.08 -7.98
N ILE A 60 2.51 -7.38 -7.66
CA ILE A 60 2.56 -8.48 -8.64
C ILE A 60 1.25 -9.27 -8.71
N LEU A 61 0.52 -9.34 -7.61
CA LEU A 61 -0.73 -10.09 -7.50
C LEU A 61 -1.72 -9.31 -6.64
N VAL A 62 -2.97 -9.27 -7.08
CA VAL A 62 -4.10 -8.71 -6.33
C VAL A 62 -5.18 -9.76 -6.16
N ASP A 63 -5.49 -10.07 -4.90
CA ASP A 63 -6.68 -10.81 -4.48
C ASP A 63 -7.51 -9.87 -3.61
N HIS A 64 -8.17 -8.93 -4.28
CA HIS A 64 -8.92 -7.84 -3.64
C HIS A 64 -10.04 -8.37 -2.73
N ALA A 65 -10.69 -9.46 -3.13
CA ALA A 65 -11.78 -10.06 -2.38
C ALA A 65 -11.32 -10.57 -1.01
N ASN A 66 -10.14 -11.20 -0.93
CA ASN A 66 -9.55 -11.62 0.35
C ASN A 66 -8.63 -10.56 0.98
N ARG A 67 -8.61 -9.34 0.42
CA ARG A 67 -7.75 -8.22 0.84
C ARG A 67 -6.28 -8.63 1.03
N ARG A 68 -5.71 -9.31 0.04
CA ARG A 68 -4.31 -9.78 0.05
C ARG A 68 -3.70 -9.68 -1.34
N GLY A 69 -2.39 -9.88 -1.43
CA GLY A 69 -1.66 -9.81 -2.69
C GLY A 69 -0.22 -10.27 -2.55
N SER A 70 0.61 -9.96 -3.54
CA SER A 70 2.05 -10.18 -3.47
C SER A 70 2.81 -8.97 -4.02
N MET A 71 3.92 -8.61 -3.38
CA MET A 71 4.82 -7.55 -3.82
C MET A 71 6.22 -8.09 -4.10
N ARG A 72 6.85 -7.66 -5.19
CA ARG A 72 8.29 -7.83 -5.39
C ARG A 72 9.01 -6.75 -4.59
N ILE A 73 9.52 -7.14 -3.42
CA ILE A 73 10.12 -6.19 -2.47
C ILE A 73 11.51 -5.75 -2.95
N GLN A 74 11.78 -4.45 -2.82
CA GLN A 74 13.08 -3.86 -3.09
C GLN A 74 14.08 -4.33 -2.02
N GLY A 75 15.17 -4.94 -2.47
CA GLY A 75 16.28 -5.37 -1.63
C GLY A 75 17.62 -4.86 -2.17
N GLU A 76 18.71 -5.32 -1.57
CA GLU A 76 20.07 -4.87 -1.91
C GLU A 76 20.61 -5.48 -3.22
N GLY A 77 20.01 -6.57 -3.70
CA GLY A 77 20.51 -7.31 -4.86
C GLY A 77 19.73 -7.09 -6.15
N THR A 78 19.71 -8.12 -7.00
CA THR A 78 19.11 -8.11 -8.33
C THR A 78 17.58 -8.14 -8.29
N TYR A 79 16.94 -6.97 -8.34
CA TYR A 79 15.50 -6.79 -8.14
C TYR A 79 14.62 -7.72 -8.97
N PHE A 80 14.88 -7.85 -10.28
CA PHE A 80 14.04 -8.67 -11.17
C PHE A 80 13.97 -10.15 -10.77
N ARG A 81 14.93 -10.65 -9.97
CA ARG A 81 14.96 -12.04 -9.48
C ARG A 81 14.18 -12.23 -8.19
N ASN A 82 13.82 -11.15 -7.50
CA ASN A 82 13.14 -11.23 -6.22
C ASN A 82 11.78 -11.91 -6.43
N ALA A 83 11.53 -13.00 -5.70
CA ALA A 83 10.25 -13.65 -5.76
C ALA A 83 9.18 -12.71 -5.15
N PRO A 84 7.95 -12.71 -5.68
CA PRO A 84 6.85 -11.98 -5.06
C PRO A 84 6.68 -12.45 -3.61
N HIS A 85 6.52 -11.51 -2.69
CA HIS A 85 6.30 -11.75 -1.26
C HIS A 85 4.83 -11.45 -0.91
N PRO A 86 4.10 -12.41 -0.34
CA PRO A 86 2.67 -12.27 -0.10
C PRO A 86 2.41 -11.37 1.11
N PHE A 87 1.34 -10.58 1.03
CA PHE A 87 0.86 -9.74 2.13
C PHE A 87 -0.66 -9.88 2.29
N ALA A 88 -1.16 -9.67 3.50
CA ALA A 88 -2.58 -9.55 3.79
C ALA A 88 -2.85 -8.21 4.47
N MET A 89 -3.96 -7.54 4.13
CA MET A 89 -4.39 -6.35 4.85
C MET A 89 -4.99 -6.74 6.19
N LEU A 90 -4.68 -5.98 7.25
CA LEU A 90 -5.45 -6.02 8.49
C LEU A 90 -6.92 -5.62 8.22
N PRO A 91 -7.89 -6.01 9.07
CA PRO A 91 -9.30 -5.64 8.87
C PRO A 91 -9.50 -4.12 8.76
N TYR A 92 -8.74 -3.37 9.55
CA TYR A 92 -8.67 -1.90 9.60
C TYR A 92 -7.51 -1.32 8.77
N GLY A 93 -6.91 -2.15 7.88
CA GLY A 93 -5.84 -1.73 7.00
C GLY A 93 -6.34 -0.76 5.93
N ILE A 94 -5.57 0.31 5.68
CA ILE A 94 -5.88 1.40 4.77
C ILE A 94 -5.08 1.23 3.49
N VAL A 95 -5.75 1.43 2.35
CA VAL A 95 -5.12 1.48 1.03
C VAL A 95 -5.32 2.88 0.48
N ARG A 96 -4.25 3.48 -0.09
CA ARG A 96 -4.32 4.79 -0.75
C ARG A 96 -3.74 4.70 -2.16
N TYR A 97 -4.40 5.36 -3.08
CA TYR A 97 -3.98 5.48 -4.47
C TYR A 97 -4.25 6.92 -4.95
N HIS A 98 -3.31 7.52 -5.68
CA HIS A 98 -3.45 8.89 -6.20
C HIS A 98 -3.83 9.93 -5.14
N GLY A 99 -3.31 9.80 -3.92
CA GLY A 99 -3.58 10.72 -2.82
C GLY A 99 -4.92 10.52 -2.10
N ALA A 100 -5.74 9.53 -2.48
CA ALA A 100 -7.06 9.30 -1.93
C ALA A 100 -7.26 7.85 -1.42
N PRO A 101 -8.28 7.60 -0.58
CA PRO A 101 -8.68 6.25 -0.19
C PRO A 101 -8.98 5.33 -1.39
N ALA A 102 -8.63 4.06 -1.28
CA ALA A 102 -8.79 3.07 -2.34
C ALA A 102 -9.10 1.67 -1.80
N ASP A 103 -9.59 0.79 -2.69
CA ASP A 103 -9.55 -0.66 -2.49
C ASP A 103 -8.39 -1.27 -3.30
N LEU A 104 -7.94 -2.48 -2.96
CA LEU A 104 -6.86 -3.15 -3.69
C LEU A 104 -7.18 -3.34 -5.19
N ARG A 105 -8.47 -3.44 -5.55
CA ARG A 105 -8.91 -3.56 -6.95
C ARG A 105 -8.59 -2.32 -7.79
N ASP A 106 -8.41 -1.16 -7.16
CA ASP A 106 -8.20 0.11 -7.83
C ASP A 106 -6.73 0.29 -8.25
N ILE A 107 -5.81 -0.50 -7.66
CA ILE A 107 -4.38 -0.37 -7.89
C ILE A 107 -3.97 -1.30 -9.05
N PRO A 108 -3.40 -0.75 -10.13
CA PRO A 108 -2.84 -1.55 -11.21
C PRO A 108 -1.68 -2.44 -10.74
N VAL A 109 -1.63 -3.66 -11.25
CA VAL A 109 -0.42 -4.50 -11.14
C VAL A 109 0.75 -3.78 -11.81
N GLY A 110 1.93 -3.86 -11.20
CA GLY A 110 3.13 -3.14 -11.61
C GLY A 110 3.34 -1.82 -10.85
N THR A 111 2.34 -1.30 -10.12
CA THR A 111 2.51 -0.11 -9.27
C THR A 111 3.48 -0.40 -8.13
N VAL A 112 4.41 0.52 -7.90
CA VAL A 112 5.31 0.48 -6.74
C VAL A 112 4.60 1.08 -5.54
N LEU A 113 4.51 0.29 -4.47
CA LEU A 113 3.79 0.61 -3.25
C LEU A 113 4.75 0.68 -2.05
N HIS A 114 4.41 1.55 -1.13
CA HIS A 114 4.95 1.63 0.22
C HIS A 114 4.03 0.88 1.18
N ALA A 115 4.58 -0.05 1.94
CA ALA A 115 3.84 -0.85 2.90
C ALA A 115 4.35 -0.59 4.32
N ARG A 116 3.42 -0.63 5.28
CA ARG A 116 3.66 -0.61 6.72
C ARG A 116 3.08 -1.89 7.31
N GLY A 117 3.95 -2.86 7.54
CA GLY A 117 3.57 -4.23 7.91
C GLY A 117 3.85 -4.55 9.37
N PHE A 118 3.08 -5.48 9.91
CA PHE A 118 3.27 -6.10 11.21
C PHE A 118 3.38 -7.61 11.09
N LEU A 119 3.90 -8.26 12.14
CA LEU A 119 3.80 -9.69 12.26
C LEU A 119 2.32 -10.14 12.28
N PRO A 120 2.02 -11.39 11.88
CA PRO A 120 0.67 -11.93 11.96
C PRO A 120 0.05 -11.78 13.36
N PRO A 121 -1.27 -11.52 13.47
CA PRO A 121 -1.95 -11.45 14.75
C PRO A 121 -1.97 -12.82 15.47
N ASP A 122 -2.23 -12.81 16.78
CA ASP A 122 -2.33 -13.99 17.65
C ASP A 122 -3.82 -14.25 18.04
N PRO A 123 -4.39 -15.46 17.85
CA PRO A 123 -3.81 -16.66 17.23
C PRO A 123 -3.52 -16.48 15.75
N GLN A 124 -2.51 -17.22 15.27
CA GLN A 124 -1.99 -17.19 13.89
C GLN A 124 -3.03 -17.68 12.87
N THR A 125 -3.99 -16.82 12.55
CA THR A 125 -5.10 -17.03 11.60
C THR A 125 -4.82 -16.34 10.27
N SER A 126 -3.59 -16.52 9.79
CA SER A 126 -3.07 -15.83 8.60
C SER A 126 -3.65 -16.41 7.31
N VAL A 127 -4.05 -15.52 6.39
CA VAL A 127 -4.49 -15.88 5.03
C VAL A 127 -3.35 -15.89 4.01
N VAL A 128 -2.12 -15.65 4.47
CA VAL A 128 -0.86 -15.70 3.72
C VAL A 128 0.18 -16.53 4.47
N PRO A 129 1.21 -17.06 3.80
CA PRO A 129 2.31 -17.76 4.47
C PRO A 129 2.94 -16.90 5.58
N VAL A 130 3.20 -17.51 6.73
CA VAL A 130 3.90 -16.85 7.84
C VAL A 130 5.36 -17.24 7.80
N LEU A 131 6.22 -16.23 7.75
CA LEU A 131 7.66 -16.41 7.69
C LEU A 131 8.30 -16.34 9.09
N PRO A 132 9.45 -17.01 9.29
CA PRO A 132 10.30 -16.78 10.45
C PRO A 132 10.65 -15.30 10.63
N ILE A 133 10.71 -14.83 11.87
CA ILE A 133 11.00 -13.42 12.22
C ILE A 133 12.33 -12.94 11.60
N ASP A 134 13.33 -13.82 11.52
CA ASP A 134 14.65 -13.50 10.97
C ASP A 134 14.71 -13.56 9.44
N SER A 135 13.60 -13.84 8.74
CA SER A 135 13.59 -14.05 7.27
C SER A 135 14.14 -12.87 6.48
N ARG A 136 13.91 -11.64 6.95
CA ARG A 136 14.44 -10.43 6.30
C ARG A 136 15.97 -10.38 6.31
N GLN A 137 16.60 -10.95 7.34
CA GLN A 137 18.06 -10.92 7.53
C GLN A 137 18.76 -11.99 6.68
N LYS A 138 18.02 -12.98 6.18
CA LYS A 138 18.58 -14.07 5.37
C LYS A 138 18.91 -13.57 3.96
N ASN A 139 20.16 -13.76 3.56
CA ASN A 139 20.60 -13.44 2.21
C ASN A 139 20.00 -14.46 1.21
N SER A 140 19.37 -13.95 0.15
CA SER A 140 18.71 -14.74 -0.91
C SER A 140 19.56 -14.80 -2.18
N GLY A 141 20.85 -15.13 -2.04
CA GLY A 141 21.79 -15.22 -3.15
C GLY A 141 21.95 -13.88 -3.87
N TYR A 142 21.79 -13.86 -5.19
CA TYR A 142 21.93 -12.63 -5.99
C TYR A 142 20.86 -11.56 -5.68
N SER A 143 19.75 -11.94 -5.03
CA SER A 143 18.71 -11.00 -4.62
C SER A 143 19.05 -10.23 -3.33
N GLY A 144 20.09 -10.64 -2.60
CA GLY A 144 20.50 -10.01 -1.35
C GLY A 144 19.55 -10.28 -0.19
N ALA A 145 19.69 -9.51 0.89
CA ALA A 145 18.80 -9.55 2.04
C ALA A 145 17.63 -8.55 1.88
N GLY A 146 16.68 -8.58 2.81
CA GLY A 146 15.60 -7.57 2.90
C GLY A 146 14.29 -7.92 2.20
N ILE A 147 14.27 -8.95 1.35
CA ILE A 147 13.16 -9.19 0.40
C ILE A 147 12.00 -10.04 0.94
N TYR A 148 12.17 -10.62 2.14
CA TYR A 148 11.18 -11.49 2.78
C TYR A 148 10.91 -11.06 4.23
N PRO A 149 10.28 -9.89 4.48
CA PRO A 149 9.88 -9.49 5.82
C PRO A 149 8.89 -10.51 6.42
N ALA A 150 8.97 -10.75 7.73
CA ALA A 150 7.95 -11.54 8.42
C ALA A 150 6.67 -10.73 8.63
N GLU A 151 6.79 -9.41 8.55
CA GLU A 151 5.79 -8.40 8.79
C GLU A 151 4.89 -8.20 7.56
N ASN A 152 4.15 -9.24 7.21
CA ASN A 152 3.33 -9.27 6.01
C ASN A 152 1.83 -9.00 6.25
N HIS A 153 1.46 -8.53 7.44
CA HIS A 153 0.11 -8.07 7.76
C HIS A 153 0.09 -6.54 7.74
N VAL A 154 -0.45 -5.98 6.66
CA VAL A 154 -0.29 -4.58 6.28
C VAL A 154 -1.39 -3.72 6.88
N LEU A 155 -0.99 -2.66 7.60
CA LEU A 155 -1.87 -1.60 8.09
C LEU A 155 -2.05 -0.48 7.06
N LEU A 156 -1.00 -0.15 6.30
CA LEU A 156 -1.03 0.94 5.35
C LEU A 156 -0.30 0.53 4.07
N LEU A 157 -0.97 0.68 2.94
CA LEU A 157 -0.46 0.42 1.60
C LEU A 157 -0.73 1.63 0.70
N GLU A 158 0.32 2.23 0.14
CA GLU A 158 0.23 3.51 -0.55
C GLU A 158 1.04 3.49 -1.85
N ASP A 159 0.51 4.05 -2.93
CA ASP A 159 1.36 4.39 -4.08
C ASP A 159 2.31 5.55 -3.75
N GLU A 160 3.29 5.77 -4.63
CA GLU A 160 4.33 6.79 -4.43
C GLU A 160 3.73 8.18 -4.19
N SER A 161 2.70 8.57 -4.95
CA SER A 161 2.05 9.88 -4.80
C SER A 161 1.33 10.00 -3.45
N SER A 162 0.58 8.98 -3.02
CA SER A 162 -0.09 8.98 -1.72
C SER A 162 0.91 9.04 -0.55
N TYR A 163 1.99 8.24 -0.63
CA TYR A 163 3.07 8.27 0.37
C TYR A 163 3.71 9.66 0.46
N CYS A 164 4.03 10.27 -0.69
CA CYS A 164 4.62 11.60 -0.73
C CYS A 164 3.69 12.64 -0.12
N LEU A 165 2.41 12.68 -0.53
CA LEU A 165 1.42 13.61 0.01
C LEU A 165 1.24 13.45 1.52
N ARG A 166 1.12 12.23 2.04
CA ARG A 166 0.96 11.97 3.48
C ARG A 166 2.19 12.38 4.29
N THR A 167 3.39 12.20 3.73
CA THR A 167 4.65 12.51 4.41
C THR A 167 5.17 13.91 4.13
N GLY A 168 4.39 14.75 3.46
CA GLY A 168 4.78 16.14 3.13
C GLY A 168 5.94 16.23 2.15
N LYS A 169 6.09 15.24 1.26
CA LYS A 169 7.17 15.14 0.25
C LYS A 169 6.67 15.41 -1.17
N VAL A 170 7.62 15.78 -2.03
CA VAL A 170 7.47 15.92 -3.48
C VAL A 170 8.69 15.31 -4.17
N TRP A 171 8.56 15.03 -5.46
CA TRP A 171 9.71 14.73 -6.31
C TRP A 171 10.19 16.01 -6.99
N ARG A 172 11.50 16.23 -7.02
CA ARG A 172 12.13 17.32 -7.78
C ARG A 172 12.83 16.76 -9.00
N LEU A 173 12.34 17.09 -10.18
CA LEU A 173 12.94 16.67 -11.44
C LEU A 173 14.21 17.49 -11.70
N LYS A 174 15.35 16.83 -11.89
CA LYS A 174 16.66 17.48 -12.05
C LYS A 174 17.10 17.51 -13.51
N GLU A 175 17.03 16.38 -14.18
CA GLU A 175 17.45 16.22 -15.57
C GLU A 175 16.50 15.24 -16.28
N VAL A 176 16.23 15.51 -17.55
CA VAL A 176 15.64 14.56 -18.47
C VAL A 176 16.60 14.31 -19.63
N GLU A 177 16.79 13.04 -19.99
CA GLU A 177 17.52 12.58 -21.17
C GLU A 177 16.55 11.81 -22.06
N LEU A 178 16.40 12.24 -23.32
CA LEU A 178 15.46 11.65 -24.28
C LEU A 178 16.14 11.17 -25.56
N HIS A 179 15.60 10.10 -26.11
CA HIS A 179 15.85 9.59 -27.45
C HIS A 179 14.57 8.89 -27.94
N ASP A 180 13.97 9.37 -29.03
CA ASP A 180 12.73 8.82 -29.61
C ASP A 180 11.57 8.67 -28.61
N ASN A 181 11.24 9.75 -27.88
CA ASN A 181 10.18 9.80 -26.85
C ASN A 181 10.35 8.82 -25.67
N ALA A 182 11.53 8.23 -25.50
CA ALA A 182 11.88 7.41 -24.35
C ALA A 182 13.21 7.87 -23.75
N GLY A 183 13.47 7.48 -22.51
CA GLY A 183 14.74 7.81 -21.87
C GLY A 183 14.68 7.76 -20.35
N MET A 184 15.33 8.73 -19.73
CA MET A 184 15.61 8.74 -18.31
C MET A 184 15.28 10.09 -17.68
N ILE A 185 14.75 10.05 -16.46
CA ILE A 185 14.61 11.20 -15.58
C ILE A 185 15.46 10.95 -14.33
N VAL A 186 16.27 11.94 -13.96
CA VAL A 186 16.90 12.01 -12.65
C VAL A 186 16.05 12.90 -11.76
N ALA A 187 15.65 12.38 -10.61
CA ALA A 187 14.85 13.13 -9.65
C ALA A 187 15.23 12.78 -8.20
N SER A 188 14.94 13.69 -7.28
CA SER A 188 15.13 13.46 -5.85
C SER A 188 13.79 13.61 -5.12
N ARG A 189 13.54 12.76 -4.12
CA ARG A 189 12.37 12.87 -3.25
C ARG A 189 12.72 13.71 -2.03
N GLU A 190 12.03 14.82 -1.83
CA GLU A 190 12.39 15.84 -0.84
C GLU A 190 11.15 16.37 -0.10
N PRO A 191 11.30 16.94 1.11
CA PRO A 191 10.21 17.68 1.76
C PRO A 191 9.68 18.83 0.89
N LYS A 192 8.36 19.00 0.82
CA LYS A 192 7.69 20.06 0.03
C LYS A 192 8.13 21.46 0.47
N GLU A 193 8.28 21.67 1.77
CA GLU A 193 8.67 22.95 2.38
C GLU A 193 10.18 23.26 2.25
N GLY A 194 10.97 22.33 1.69
CA GLY A 194 12.43 22.45 1.61
C GLY A 194 13.15 22.01 2.89
N GLY A 195 14.48 21.85 2.82
CA GLY A 195 15.33 21.50 3.95
C GLY A 195 16.71 20.95 3.54
N ASP A 196 17.71 21.09 4.40
CA ASP A 196 19.12 20.72 4.16
C ASP A 196 19.39 19.20 4.26
N GLY A 197 18.37 18.38 4.08
CA GLY A 197 18.52 16.93 4.13
C GLY A 197 19.37 16.42 2.96
N LYS A 198 20.24 15.42 3.22
CA LYS A 198 20.85 14.65 2.12
C LYS A 198 19.75 13.96 1.33
N THR A 199 19.54 14.36 0.08
CA THR A 199 18.56 13.74 -0.81
C THR A 199 19.30 12.82 -1.78
N SER A 200 18.84 11.57 -1.89
CA SER A 200 19.37 10.64 -2.89
C SER A 200 18.68 10.90 -4.22
N GLU A 201 19.46 11.13 -5.26
CA GLU A 201 18.95 11.14 -6.63
C GLU A 201 18.64 9.71 -7.08
N GLU A 202 17.50 9.55 -7.73
CA GLU A 202 17.07 8.31 -8.36
C GLU A 202 16.91 8.55 -9.85
N SER A 203 17.53 7.66 -10.64
CA SER A 203 17.42 7.67 -12.09
C SER A 203 16.35 6.65 -12.50
N MET A 204 15.26 7.13 -13.09
CA MET A 204 14.09 6.33 -13.47
C MET A 204 13.84 6.40 -14.98
N THR A 205 13.33 5.33 -15.55
CA THR A 205 12.99 5.28 -16.99
C THR A 205 11.67 5.99 -17.28
N ILE A 206 11.56 6.52 -18.49
CA ILE A 206 10.31 6.99 -19.12
C ILE A 206 10.23 6.45 -20.54
N ASP A 207 9.01 6.30 -21.05
CA ASP A 207 8.76 5.96 -22.45
C ASP A 207 7.52 6.70 -22.95
N ALA A 208 7.18 6.52 -24.23
CA ALA A 208 6.06 7.19 -24.86
C ALA A 208 4.68 6.90 -24.21
N ALA A 209 4.58 5.89 -23.34
CA ALA A 209 3.34 5.59 -22.62
C ALA A 209 3.18 6.40 -21.32
N ILE A 210 4.17 7.23 -20.95
CA ILE A 210 4.07 8.11 -19.79
C ILE A 210 2.87 9.06 -19.91
N ARG A 211 2.19 9.29 -18.79
CA ARG A 211 1.06 10.23 -18.70
C ARG A 211 1.50 11.47 -17.93
N ILE A 212 1.50 12.61 -18.59
CA ILE A 212 1.90 13.88 -17.98
C ILE A 212 0.63 14.71 -17.76
N TRP A 213 0.38 15.11 -16.53
CA TRP A 213 -0.83 15.81 -16.13
C TRP A 213 -0.49 17.23 -15.72
N ARG A 214 -1.02 18.20 -16.47
CA ARG A 214 -0.91 19.64 -16.20
C ARG A 214 -2.30 20.25 -16.11
N GLY A 215 -2.72 20.66 -14.92
CA GLY A 215 -4.07 21.11 -14.61
C GLY A 215 -5.14 20.08 -15.00
N ARG A 216 -5.78 20.28 -16.15
CA ARG A 216 -6.82 19.39 -16.69
C ARG A 216 -6.38 18.58 -17.91
N GLU A 217 -5.20 18.86 -18.44
CA GLU A 217 -4.64 18.27 -19.64
C GLU A 217 -4.00 16.91 -19.33
N ARG A 218 -4.05 16.02 -20.32
CA ARG A 218 -3.30 14.77 -20.34
C ARG A 218 -2.37 14.82 -21.54
N LEU A 219 -1.10 15.04 -21.28
CA LEU A 219 -0.03 15.25 -22.23
C LEU A 219 0.85 14.00 -22.34
N GLY A 220 1.54 13.86 -23.47
CA GLY A 220 2.66 12.95 -23.69
C GLY A 220 4.00 13.70 -23.80
N VAL A 221 5.06 12.94 -24.07
CA VAL A 221 6.40 13.52 -24.32
C VAL A 221 6.38 14.45 -25.53
N GLU A 222 5.65 14.07 -26.59
CA GLU A 222 5.53 14.83 -27.83
C GLU A 222 4.94 16.24 -27.64
N ASP A 223 3.97 16.38 -26.73
CA ASP A 223 3.38 17.68 -26.41
C ASP A 223 4.41 18.60 -25.75
N LEU A 224 5.19 18.08 -24.78
CA LEU A 224 6.24 18.86 -24.12
C LEU A 224 7.40 19.20 -25.05
N VAL A 225 7.68 18.37 -26.06
CA VAL A 225 8.66 18.66 -27.11
C VAL A 225 8.13 19.74 -28.06
N ALA A 226 6.86 19.66 -28.47
CA ALA A 226 6.23 20.66 -29.34
C ALA A 226 6.14 22.04 -28.66
N GLU A 227 6.07 22.07 -27.33
CA GLU A 227 6.10 23.29 -26.51
C GLU A 227 7.52 23.76 -26.15
N ASP A 228 8.58 23.13 -26.68
CA ASP A 228 10.00 23.39 -26.34
C ASP A 228 10.34 23.26 -24.85
N THR A 229 9.46 22.63 -24.07
CA THR A 229 9.62 22.40 -22.62
C THR A 229 10.59 21.25 -22.38
N TRP A 230 10.52 20.18 -23.16
CA TRP A 230 11.46 19.06 -23.14
C TRP A 230 12.23 18.96 -24.47
N PRO A 231 13.44 18.37 -24.49
CA PRO A 231 14.22 18.25 -25.73
C PRO A 231 13.65 17.13 -26.62
N ALA A 232 13.65 17.31 -27.95
CA ALA A 232 13.30 16.23 -28.87
C ALA A 232 14.27 15.03 -28.77
N SER A 233 15.54 15.31 -28.44
CA SER A 233 16.59 14.33 -28.17
C SER A 233 17.71 14.97 -27.36
N GLY A 234 18.44 14.18 -26.57
CA GLY A 234 19.52 14.63 -25.70
C GLY A 234 19.07 15.01 -24.30
N LYS A 235 19.91 15.77 -23.60
CA LYS A 235 19.76 16.11 -22.18
C LYS A 235 19.24 17.52 -21.96
N LYS A 236 18.39 17.72 -20.96
CA LYS A 236 17.94 19.03 -20.49
C LYS A 236 17.78 19.04 -18.97
N ALA A 237 18.26 20.10 -18.33
CA ALA A 237 18.00 20.35 -16.92
C ALA A 237 16.53 20.77 -16.71
N LEU A 238 15.94 20.31 -15.60
CA LEU A 238 14.54 20.58 -15.20
C LEU A 238 14.46 21.44 -13.92
N ASP A 239 15.59 22.01 -13.49
CA ASP A 239 15.71 23.02 -12.43
C ASP A 239 15.01 22.68 -11.11
N GLY A 240 14.87 21.39 -10.79
CA GLY A 240 14.26 20.93 -9.55
C GLY A 240 12.74 21.10 -9.52
N GLN A 241 12.06 21.08 -10.68
CA GLN A 241 10.61 21.18 -10.80
C GLN A 241 9.91 20.19 -9.86
N ALA A 242 9.08 20.71 -8.96
CA ALA A 242 8.35 19.91 -7.99
C ALA A 242 7.12 19.25 -8.64
N VAL A 243 7.02 17.93 -8.52
CA VAL A 243 5.95 17.11 -9.09
C VAL A 243 5.54 15.99 -8.13
N GLN A 244 4.41 15.36 -8.40
CA GLN A 244 4.11 14.03 -7.87
C GLN A 244 4.32 12.98 -8.96
N LEU A 245 4.80 11.79 -8.60
CA LEU A 245 5.12 10.72 -9.53
C LEU A 245 4.26 9.47 -9.27
N GLY A 246 3.81 8.85 -10.35
CA GLY A 246 3.32 7.48 -10.34
C GLY A 246 4.46 6.56 -10.76
N ILE A 247 4.89 5.67 -9.88
CA ILE A 247 6.05 4.80 -10.12
C ILE A 247 5.59 3.35 -10.31
N THR A 248 6.12 2.72 -11.36
CA THR A 248 5.98 1.31 -11.66
C THR A 248 7.35 0.66 -11.84
N TRP A 249 7.39 -0.63 -12.17
CA TRP A 249 8.60 -1.29 -12.64
C TRP A 249 8.43 -1.83 -14.06
N LYS A 250 9.49 -1.74 -14.87
CA LYS A 250 9.60 -2.35 -16.20
C LYS A 250 10.98 -2.98 -16.33
N PRO A 251 11.13 -4.07 -17.11
CA PRO A 251 12.45 -4.60 -17.45
C PRO A 251 13.33 -3.51 -18.05
N THR A 252 14.48 -3.27 -17.45
CA THR A 252 15.41 -2.23 -17.89
C THR A 252 16.58 -2.87 -18.65
N PRO A 253 16.95 -2.34 -19.83
CA PRO A 253 18.17 -2.75 -20.54
C PRO A 253 19.47 -2.49 -19.75
N SER A 254 20.58 -2.99 -20.27
CA SER A 254 21.94 -2.62 -19.81
C SER A 254 22.37 -3.15 -18.44
N GLY A 255 21.74 -4.22 -17.94
CA GLY A 255 22.23 -4.95 -16.77
C GLY A 255 22.08 -4.21 -15.44
N VAL A 256 21.25 -3.17 -15.38
CA VAL A 256 20.96 -2.43 -14.14
C VAL A 256 20.03 -3.28 -13.27
N PHE A 257 20.49 -3.58 -12.05
CA PHE A 257 19.81 -4.51 -11.15
C PHE A 257 18.48 -3.99 -10.62
N THR A 258 18.39 -2.69 -10.33
CA THR A 258 17.18 -2.04 -9.83
C THR A 258 17.05 -0.66 -10.47
N ARG A 259 16.02 -0.50 -11.31
CA ARG A 259 15.61 0.79 -11.86
C ARG A 259 14.10 0.78 -12.04
N PHE A 260 13.45 1.83 -11.56
CA PHE A 260 12.01 1.99 -11.68
C PHE A 260 11.62 2.79 -12.91
N HIS A 261 10.33 2.86 -13.18
CA HIS A 261 9.74 3.51 -14.32
C HIS A 261 8.69 4.52 -13.87
N ILE A 262 8.69 5.71 -14.46
CA ILE A 262 7.66 6.72 -14.19
C ILE A 262 6.51 6.49 -15.15
N SER A 263 5.36 6.13 -14.60
CA SER A 263 4.10 5.96 -15.34
C SER A 263 3.28 7.24 -15.44
N ASP A 264 3.36 8.11 -14.42
CA ASP A 264 2.63 9.37 -14.35
C ASP A 264 3.50 10.48 -13.76
N ILE A 265 3.32 11.69 -14.28
CA ILE A 265 3.86 12.92 -13.71
C ILE A 265 2.69 13.88 -13.52
N TRP A 266 2.37 14.24 -12.28
CA TRP A 266 1.46 15.35 -11.98
C TRP A 266 2.31 16.60 -11.76
N MET A 267 2.25 17.53 -12.72
CA MET A 267 3.09 18.72 -12.76
C MET A 267 2.66 19.81 -11.78
N ASP A 268 1.42 19.75 -11.30
CA ASP A 268 0.83 20.75 -10.42
C ASP A 268 -0.24 20.17 -9.48
N GLU A 269 -0.62 20.97 -8.50
CA GLU A 269 -1.58 20.61 -7.45
C GLU A 269 -2.98 20.32 -8.02
N THR A 270 -3.41 21.07 -9.04
CA THR A 270 -4.72 20.85 -9.68
C THR A 270 -4.81 19.47 -10.32
N ALA A 271 -3.72 19.02 -10.95
CA ALA A 271 -3.65 17.72 -11.59
C ALA A 271 -3.76 16.57 -10.57
N ILE A 272 -2.98 16.60 -9.48
CA ILE A 272 -3.02 15.53 -8.46
C ILE A 272 -4.31 15.56 -7.64
N GLU A 273 -4.86 16.75 -7.32
CA GLU A 273 -6.15 16.87 -6.64
C GLU A 273 -7.30 16.29 -7.47
N ARG A 274 -7.24 16.43 -8.80
CA ARG A 274 -8.22 15.82 -9.69
C ARG A 274 -8.12 14.29 -9.68
N ALA A 275 -6.91 13.74 -9.71
CA ALA A 275 -6.71 12.30 -9.60
C ALA A 275 -7.23 11.77 -8.26
N ALA A 276 -6.92 12.46 -7.16
CA ALA A 276 -7.43 12.16 -5.82
C ALA A 276 -8.96 12.21 -5.76
N ARG A 277 -9.59 13.23 -6.34
CA ARG A 277 -11.06 13.36 -6.38
C ARG A 277 -11.71 12.18 -7.09
N ASN A 278 -11.20 11.80 -8.26
CA ASN A 278 -11.74 10.68 -9.03
C ASN A 278 -11.61 9.34 -8.29
N GLN A 279 -10.44 9.10 -7.68
CA GLN A 279 -10.21 7.90 -6.88
C GLN A 279 -11.13 7.89 -5.63
N ASN A 280 -11.31 9.05 -5.00
CA ASN A 280 -12.20 9.19 -3.85
C ASN A 280 -13.67 8.89 -4.20
N GLU A 281 -14.17 9.37 -5.34
CA GLU A 281 -15.53 9.02 -5.80
C GLU A 281 -15.68 7.52 -6.04
N THR A 282 -14.67 6.88 -6.65
CA THR A 282 -14.65 5.43 -6.86
C THR A 282 -14.74 4.68 -5.54
N HIS A 283 -13.92 5.05 -4.57
CA HIS A 283 -13.92 4.42 -3.26
C HIS A 283 -15.19 4.71 -2.44
N LYS A 284 -15.78 5.91 -2.55
CA LYS A 284 -17.08 6.20 -1.93
C LYS A 284 -18.19 5.30 -2.46
N ALA A 285 -18.24 5.06 -3.78
CA ALA A 285 -19.19 4.11 -4.36
C ALA A 285 -18.93 2.67 -3.85
N PHE A 286 -17.66 2.29 -3.71
CA PHE A 286 -17.27 1.01 -3.14
C PHE A 286 -17.76 0.83 -1.69
N ILE A 287 -17.50 1.79 -0.80
CA ILE A 287 -17.94 1.70 0.60
C ILE A 287 -19.46 1.74 0.73
N ARG A 288 -20.17 2.55 -0.05
CA ARG A 288 -21.64 2.56 -0.03
C ARG A 288 -22.25 1.21 -0.42
N SER A 289 -21.65 0.52 -1.38
CA SER A 289 -22.14 -0.78 -1.84
C SER A 289 -21.71 -1.95 -0.95
N ARG A 290 -20.55 -1.89 -0.28
CA ARG A 290 -20.04 -2.97 0.59
C ARG A 290 -20.31 -2.75 2.07
N TRP A 291 -20.68 -1.53 2.46
CA TRP A 291 -20.98 -1.05 3.81
C TRP A 291 -19.74 -0.69 4.65
N MET A 292 -19.92 0.18 5.65
CA MET A 292 -18.86 0.74 6.48
C MET A 292 -18.31 -0.34 7.43
N PRO A 293 -17.01 -0.67 7.38
CA PRO A 293 -16.45 -1.67 8.30
C PRO A 293 -16.26 -1.11 9.71
N ALA A 294 -16.45 -1.99 10.69
CA ALA A 294 -16.31 -1.71 12.11
C ALA A 294 -15.94 -2.98 12.87
N TRP A 295 -15.57 -2.85 14.14
CA TRP A 295 -15.59 -3.98 15.06
C TRP A 295 -16.54 -3.71 16.22
N ILE A 296 -16.95 -4.78 16.91
CA ILE A 296 -17.78 -4.68 18.10
C ILE A 296 -16.90 -4.53 19.34
N ASP A 297 -17.09 -3.44 20.07
CA ASP A 297 -16.40 -3.19 21.34
C ASP A 297 -17.11 -3.93 22.48
N SER A 298 -18.44 -3.82 22.57
CA SER A 298 -19.25 -4.46 23.61
C SER A 298 -20.68 -4.71 23.16
N VAL A 299 -21.36 -5.62 23.87
CA VAL A 299 -22.78 -5.95 23.66
C VAL A 299 -23.47 -6.04 25.01
N GLU A 300 -24.54 -5.27 25.19
CA GLU A 300 -25.47 -5.36 26.31
C GLU A 300 -26.72 -6.12 25.88
N TYR A 301 -26.91 -7.33 26.42
CA TYR A 301 -28.03 -8.19 26.06
C TYR A 301 -29.30 -7.83 26.82
N GLY A 302 -30.39 -7.64 26.07
CA GLY A 302 -31.74 -7.51 26.57
C GLY A 302 -32.51 -8.83 26.52
N LYS A 303 -33.84 -8.75 26.59
CA LYS A 303 -34.74 -9.91 26.49
C LYS A 303 -35.10 -10.20 25.04
N PHE A 304 -35.33 -11.47 24.73
CA PHE A 304 -35.88 -11.94 23.45
C PHE A 304 -35.07 -11.50 22.20
N GLY A 305 -33.74 -11.52 22.29
CA GLY A 305 -32.86 -11.19 21.16
C GLY A 305 -32.49 -9.71 21.05
N ARG A 306 -33.14 -8.82 21.84
CA ARG A 306 -32.76 -7.41 21.88
C ARG A 306 -31.36 -7.24 22.43
N ALA A 307 -30.58 -6.33 21.85
CA ALA A 307 -29.27 -5.95 22.36
C ALA A 307 -28.91 -4.52 21.98
N THR A 308 -28.12 -3.89 22.84
CA THR A 308 -27.43 -2.63 22.53
C THR A 308 -25.96 -2.94 22.26
N VAL A 309 -25.47 -2.52 21.11
CA VAL A 309 -24.15 -2.84 20.58
C VAL A 309 -23.32 -1.57 20.50
N THR A 310 -22.12 -1.61 21.05
CA THR A 310 -21.13 -0.56 20.86
C THR A 310 -20.12 -1.01 19.81
N ALA A 311 -19.92 -0.20 18.76
CA ALA A 311 -19.01 -0.55 17.67
C ALA A 311 -18.14 0.64 17.23
N THR A 312 -16.85 0.40 17.01
CA THR A 312 -15.90 1.41 16.49
C THR A 312 -15.74 1.25 14.99
N LEU A 313 -16.02 2.31 14.24
CA LEU A 313 -15.88 2.33 12.78
C LEU A 313 -14.40 2.42 12.39
N PHE A 314 -14.00 1.66 11.37
CA PHE A 314 -12.63 1.71 10.86
C PHE A 314 -12.38 3.01 10.08
N GLY A 315 -11.12 3.45 10.13
CA GLY A 315 -10.63 4.67 9.53
C GLY A 315 -10.28 4.53 8.04
N GLY A 316 -9.76 5.62 7.47
CA GLY A 316 -9.27 5.65 6.10
C GLY A 316 -10.33 5.92 5.03
N MET A 317 -11.60 6.11 5.40
CA MET A 317 -12.68 6.48 4.49
C MET A 317 -12.84 8.01 4.38
N ASP A 318 -13.55 8.46 3.34
CA ASP A 318 -13.94 9.87 3.15
C ASP A 318 -14.93 10.33 4.24
N GLU A 319 -14.80 11.59 4.68
CA GLU A 319 -15.62 12.17 5.74
C GLU A 319 -17.13 12.12 5.44
N SER A 320 -17.52 12.24 4.16
CA SER A 320 -18.93 12.21 3.77
C SER A 320 -19.58 10.86 4.02
N LEU A 321 -18.81 9.76 4.08
CA LEU A 321 -19.34 8.44 4.41
C LEU A 321 -19.67 8.33 5.89
N TYR A 322 -18.83 8.88 6.77
CA TYR A 322 -19.14 8.90 8.21
C TYR A 322 -20.29 9.87 8.53
N ALA A 323 -20.44 10.96 7.76
CA ALA A 323 -21.54 11.91 7.93
C ALA A 323 -22.94 11.29 7.71
N ASP A 324 -23.02 10.20 6.94
CA ASP A 324 -24.27 9.43 6.75
C ASP A 324 -24.64 8.59 7.99
N ILE A 325 -23.68 8.31 8.89
CA ILE A 325 -23.87 7.53 10.12
C ILE A 325 -24.16 8.49 11.26
N LYS A 326 -25.45 8.67 11.57
CA LYS A 326 -25.92 9.65 12.56
C LYS A 326 -26.97 9.07 13.49
N LYS A 327 -27.11 9.69 14.66
CA LYS A 327 -28.13 9.39 15.65
C LYS A 327 -29.54 9.41 15.05
N GLY A 328 -30.35 8.44 15.46
CA GLY A 328 -31.74 8.26 15.05
C GLY A 328 -31.94 7.62 13.67
N VAL A 329 -30.88 7.32 12.93
CA VAL A 329 -30.99 6.66 11.63
C VAL A 329 -31.09 5.15 11.81
N SER A 330 -32.02 4.54 11.08
CA SER A 330 -32.08 3.09 10.94
C SER A 330 -30.87 2.57 10.19
N ALA A 331 -30.33 1.45 10.64
CA ALA A 331 -29.19 0.81 10.02
C ALA A 331 -29.33 -0.71 10.05
N VAL A 332 -28.54 -1.38 9.23
CA VAL A 332 -28.35 -2.83 9.29
C VAL A 332 -26.88 -3.14 9.56
N ILE A 333 -26.64 -4.17 10.38
CA ILE A 333 -25.30 -4.65 10.73
C ILE A 333 -25.21 -6.13 10.38
N ASN A 334 -24.15 -6.51 9.67
CA ASN A 334 -23.85 -7.91 9.38
C ASN A 334 -22.42 -8.27 9.80
N GLY A 335 -22.22 -9.50 10.25
CA GLY A 335 -20.91 -10.06 10.53
C GLY A 335 -20.08 -10.22 9.26
N VAL A 336 -18.78 -9.99 9.38
CA VAL A 336 -17.82 -10.22 8.29
C VAL A 336 -16.57 -10.94 8.81
N GLU A 337 -15.80 -11.51 7.89
CA GLU A 337 -14.45 -12.02 8.19
C GLU A 337 -13.45 -10.88 8.41
N ASN A 338 -12.26 -11.23 8.89
CA ASN A 338 -11.11 -10.29 8.97
C ASN A 338 -10.71 -9.72 7.60
N THR A 339 -11.05 -10.40 6.50
CA THR A 339 -10.87 -9.90 5.13
C THR A 339 -12.00 -8.97 4.67
N LEU A 340 -12.96 -8.66 5.54
CA LEU A 340 -14.16 -7.88 5.28
C LEU A 340 -15.16 -8.49 4.28
N LYS A 341 -15.03 -9.79 3.98
CA LYS A 341 -16.05 -10.54 3.22
C LYS A 341 -17.30 -10.76 4.07
N HIS A 342 -18.47 -10.56 3.47
CA HIS A 342 -19.74 -10.83 4.14
C HIS A 342 -19.92 -12.32 4.44
N THR A 343 -20.47 -12.63 5.61
CA THR A 343 -20.96 -13.99 5.91
C THR A 343 -22.40 -14.13 5.41
N GLY A 344 -22.72 -15.23 4.71
CA GLY A 344 -24.09 -15.53 4.26
C GLY A 344 -24.58 -14.61 3.13
N GLY A 345 -23.82 -14.53 2.03
CA GLY A 345 -24.10 -13.60 0.92
C GLY A 345 -24.92 -14.16 -0.26
N ASN A 346 -25.38 -15.42 -0.21
CA ASN A 346 -26.12 -16.07 -1.29
C ASN A 346 -27.40 -15.32 -1.71
N TYR A 347 -27.99 -14.56 -0.77
CA TYR A 347 -29.19 -13.74 -0.97
C TYR A 347 -28.94 -12.25 -0.68
N GLY A 348 -27.68 -11.83 -0.78
CA GLY A 348 -27.23 -10.48 -0.49
C GLY A 348 -26.94 -10.22 1.01
N PRO A 349 -26.04 -9.27 1.34
CA PRO A 349 -25.66 -8.96 2.72
C PRO A 349 -26.81 -8.63 3.67
N ALA A 350 -27.90 -8.06 3.16
CA ALA A 350 -29.06 -7.65 3.95
C ALA A 350 -29.90 -8.83 4.45
N HIS A 351 -29.76 -10.02 3.85
CA HIS A 351 -30.55 -11.20 4.22
C HIS A 351 -30.22 -11.69 5.64
N MET A 352 -28.94 -11.68 6.00
CA MET A 352 -28.43 -12.13 7.31
C MET A 352 -28.18 -10.98 8.29
N ALA A 353 -28.47 -9.74 7.90
CA ALA A 353 -28.17 -8.57 8.71
C ALA A 353 -29.20 -8.36 9.84
N SER A 354 -28.70 -7.94 10.99
CA SER A 354 -29.52 -7.45 12.10
C SER A 354 -29.95 -6.01 11.82
N LYS A 355 -31.24 -5.72 11.95
CA LYS A 355 -31.80 -4.38 11.69
C LYS A 355 -31.99 -3.63 13.00
N GLY A 356 -31.83 -2.32 12.98
CA GLY A 356 -31.90 -1.54 14.20
C GLY A 356 -31.77 -0.04 13.99
N THR A 357 -31.53 0.69 15.08
CA THR A 357 -31.39 2.14 15.10
C THR A 357 -30.07 2.54 15.75
N ILE A 358 -29.37 3.51 15.16
CA ILE A 358 -28.20 4.14 15.78
C ILE A 358 -28.71 5.10 16.86
N LEU A 359 -28.54 4.73 18.12
CA LEU A 359 -28.97 5.51 19.28
C LEU A 359 -28.05 6.71 19.54
N ASP A 360 -26.74 6.56 19.30
CA ASP A 360 -25.79 7.64 19.44
C ASP A 360 -24.52 7.43 18.60
N VAL A 361 -23.77 8.52 18.41
CA VAL A 361 -22.48 8.55 17.70
C VAL A 361 -21.49 9.39 18.50
N PHE A 362 -20.44 8.74 18.99
CA PHE A 362 -19.38 9.36 19.76
C PHE A 362 -18.16 9.59 18.88
N LYS A 363 -17.54 10.77 19.00
CA LYS A 363 -16.27 11.09 18.34
C LYS A 363 -15.18 11.25 19.40
N ALA A 364 -14.03 10.64 19.16
CA ALA A 364 -12.84 10.81 19.98
C ALA A 364 -12.39 12.28 19.98
N THR A 365 -11.90 12.76 21.12
CA THR A 365 -11.47 14.15 21.33
C THR A 365 -9.93 14.31 21.32
N GLY A 366 -9.19 13.25 21.00
CA GLY A 366 -7.73 13.23 20.99
C GLY A 366 -7.18 12.46 19.79
N ASP A 367 -5.92 12.05 19.88
CA ASP A 367 -5.23 11.35 18.79
C ASP A 367 -5.96 10.06 18.41
N VAL A 368 -6.33 9.98 17.13
CA VAL A 368 -6.98 8.80 16.57
C VAL A 368 -5.90 7.90 15.95
N PRO A 369 -5.73 6.65 16.44
CA PRO A 369 -4.73 5.75 15.88
C PRO A 369 -5.08 5.39 14.43
N LEU A 370 -4.06 5.19 13.60
CA LEU A 370 -4.25 4.79 12.21
C LEU A 370 -5.05 3.47 12.13
N GLY A 371 -6.04 3.44 11.24
CA GLY A 371 -7.00 2.34 11.11
C GLY A 371 -8.29 2.55 11.90
N SER A 372 -8.32 3.48 12.86
CA SER A 372 -9.56 3.95 13.51
C SER A 372 -10.11 5.19 12.83
N SER A 373 -11.43 5.34 12.80
CA SER A 373 -12.06 6.61 12.42
C SER A 373 -12.15 7.59 13.61
N GLY A 374 -11.93 7.10 14.83
CA GLY A 374 -12.27 7.82 16.06
C GLY A 374 -13.78 7.94 16.29
N ILE A 375 -14.61 7.23 15.52
CA ILE A 375 -16.06 7.25 15.61
C ILE A 375 -16.55 5.92 16.17
N GLN A 376 -17.33 5.99 17.25
CA GLN A 376 -18.01 4.87 17.86
C GLN A 376 -19.53 5.07 17.75
N ILE A 377 -20.26 4.01 17.45
CA ILE A 377 -21.72 4.02 17.38
C ILE A 377 -22.32 3.19 18.50
N LEU A 378 -23.47 3.63 19.00
CA LEU A 378 -24.35 2.85 19.85
C LEU A 378 -25.56 2.42 19.02
N PHE A 379 -25.76 1.12 18.82
CA PHE A 379 -26.77 0.56 17.94
C PHE A 379 -27.70 -0.38 18.71
N GLU A 380 -29.00 -0.19 18.60
CA GLU A 380 -30.00 -1.11 19.18
C GLU A 380 -30.61 -1.98 18.08
N THR A 381 -30.65 -3.29 18.32
CA THR A 381 -31.34 -4.29 17.49
C THR A 381 -32.27 -5.13 18.34
N ASP A 382 -33.36 -5.64 17.77
CA ASP A 382 -34.23 -6.64 18.39
C ASP A 382 -33.82 -8.09 18.07
N LEU A 383 -32.86 -8.27 17.17
CA LEU A 383 -32.29 -9.54 16.77
C LEU A 383 -30.76 -9.46 16.83
N ILE A 384 -30.16 -10.04 17.87
CA ILE A 384 -28.72 -10.23 17.99
C ILE A 384 -28.32 -11.58 17.40
N ILE A 385 -27.17 -11.62 16.70
CA ILE A 385 -26.65 -12.82 16.03
C ILE A 385 -25.20 -13.08 16.40
N GLU A 386 -24.72 -14.31 16.16
CA GLU A 386 -23.35 -14.75 16.45
C GLU A 386 -22.26 -13.87 15.81
N GLY A 387 -22.54 -13.30 14.64
CA GLY A 387 -21.62 -12.38 13.94
C GLY A 387 -21.39 -11.05 14.66
N ILE A 388 -22.23 -10.68 15.63
CA ILE A 388 -22.21 -9.40 16.36
C ILE A 388 -21.89 -9.69 17.83
N ARG A 389 -20.67 -10.16 18.09
CA ARG A 389 -20.11 -10.39 19.43
C ARG A 389 -18.88 -9.51 19.65
N PRO A 390 -18.51 -9.18 20.91
CA PRO A 390 -17.30 -8.40 21.18
C PRO A 390 -16.07 -8.97 20.46
N GLY A 391 -15.29 -8.09 19.83
CA GLY A 391 -14.12 -8.42 19.03
C GLY A 391 -14.41 -8.92 17.60
N ARG A 392 -15.67 -9.17 17.23
CA ARG A 392 -16.03 -9.52 15.84
C ARG A 392 -15.99 -8.28 14.96
N VAL A 393 -15.59 -8.50 13.71
CA VAL A 393 -15.65 -7.49 12.65
C VAL A 393 -17.04 -7.56 12.01
N VAL A 394 -17.61 -6.38 11.76
CA VAL A 394 -18.92 -6.22 11.14
C VAL A 394 -18.84 -5.18 10.03
N ARG A 395 -19.91 -5.09 9.25
CA ARG A 395 -20.17 -3.92 8.43
C ARG A 395 -21.53 -3.32 8.72
N VAL A 396 -21.59 -2.00 8.71
CA VAL A 396 -22.73 -1.17 9.08
C VAL A 396 -23.23 -0.41 7.84
N CYS A 397 -24.52 -0.49 7.59
CA CYS A 397 -25.18 0.20 6.47
C CYS A 397 -26.33 1.07 6.97
N PRO A 398 -26.20 2.40 6.93
CA PRO A 398 -27.32 3.30 7.20
C PRO A 398 -28.38 3.17 6.09
N ALA A 399 -29.65 3.40 6.43
CA ALA A 399 -30.78 3.15 5.53
C ALA A 399 -30.78 3.95 4.22
N ASN A 400 -30.00 5.04 4.13
CA ASN A 400 -29.86 5.84 2.91
C ASN A 400 -28.82 5.28 1.93
N TRP A 401 -28.14 4.19 2.26
CA TRP A 401 -27.18 3.53 1.38
C TRP A 401 -27.85 2.41 0.57
N PRO A 402 -27.35 2.11 -0.64
CA PRO A 402 -27.91 1.06 -1.47
C PRO A 402 -27.69 -0.31 -0.83
N GLN A 403 -28.72 -1.16 -0.91
CA GLN A 403 -28.60 -2.59 -0.66
C GLN A 403 -28.40 -3.27 -2.01
N VAL A 404 -27.25 -3.89 -2.19
CA VAL A 404 -26.87 -4.57 -3.43
C VAL A 404 -26.44 -5.99 -3.14
N ASP A 405 -26.62 -6.86 -4.14
CA ASP A 405 -26.02 -8.18 -4.12
C ASP A 405 -24.54 -8.09 -4.47
N LEU A 406 -23.74 -8.90 -3.78
CA LEU A 406 -22.31 -8.97 -3.98
C LEU A 406 -21.95 -10.15 -4.88
N PRO A 407 -20.87 -10.04 -5.67
CA PRO A 407 -20.41 -11.16 -6.47
C PRO A 407 -19.88 -12.29 -5.58
N ARG A 408 -19.87 -13.53 -6.10
CA ARG A 408 -19.63 -14.76 -5.33
C ARG A 408 -18.33 -14.73 -4.53
N GLU A 409 -17.29 -14.13 -5.07
CA GLU A 409 -15.97 -14.01 -4.47
C GLU A 409 -15.93 -13.08 -3.25
N GLU A 410 -16.88 -12.15 -3.10
CA GLU A 410 -16.89 -11.14 -2.03
C GLU A 410 -17.67 -11.58 -0.76
N PHE A 411 -18.22 -12.81 -0.75
CA PHE A 411 -18.86 -13.38 0.42
C PHE A 411 -18.46 -14.84 0.67
N ILE A 412 -18.67 -15.28 1.90
CA ILE A 412 -18.58 -16.69 2.30
C ILE A 412 -19.99 -17.27 2.34
N GLY A 413 -20.14 -18.51 1.87
CA GLY A 413 -21.40 -19.22 1.89
C GLY A 413 -21.94 -19.49 3.29
N ASP A 414 -23.04 -20.21 3.35
CA ASP A 414 -23.72 -20.52 4.62
C ASP A 414 -22.86 -21.54 5.40
N GLY A 415 -22.36 -21.14 6.58
CA GLY A 415 -21.52 -22.00 7.44
C GLY A 415 -20.14 -21.45 7.79
N SER A 416 -19.74 -20.29 7.25
CA SER A 416 -18.50 -19.57 7.64
C SER A 416 -17.26 -20.46 7.73
N ASN A 417 -16.96 -21.22 6.66
CA ASN A 417 -15.72 -21.99 6.57
C ASN A 417 -14.60 -21.15 5.92
N PRO A 418 -13.52 -20.83 6.65
CA PRO A 418 -12.33 -20.14 6.12
C PRO A 418 -11.69 -20.79 4.89
N ASP A 419 -11.91 -22.09 4.68
CA ASP A 419 -11.40 -22.85 3.53
C ASP A 419 -12.23 -22.64 2.26
N ASP A 420 -13.45 -22.12 2.36
CA ASP A 420 -14.32 -21.79 1.22
C ASP A 420 -13.92 -20.48 0.52
N ARG A 421 -12.80 -19.87 0.95
CA ARG A 421 -12.25 -18.69 0.30
C ARG A 421 -11.85 -19.03 -1.12
N PHE A 422 -12.43 -18.29 -2.06
CA PHE A 422 -11.92 -18.23 -3.41
C PHE A 422 -11.07 -16.97 -3.62
N PRO A 423 -9.86 -17.09 -4.18
CA PRO A 423 -9.04 -18.31 -4.21
C PRO A 423 -8.62 -18.74 -2.79
N SER A 424 -8.22 -20.01 -2.61
CA SER A 424 -7.73 -20.49 -1.29
C SER A 424 -6.31 -19.98 -1.01
N PRO A 425 -5.81 -20.02 0.25
CA PRO A 425 -4.42 -19.65 0.56
C PRO A 425 -3.35 -20.48 -0.15
N ASN A 426 -3.69 -21.62 -0.73
CA ASN A 426 -2.76 -22.50 -1.45
C ASN A 426 -2.24 -21.93 -2.77
N ILE A 427 -2.72 -20.75 -3.20
CA ILE A 427 -2.18 -20.04 -4.36
C ILE A 427 -0.77 -19.49 -4.14
N PHE A 428 -0.37 -19.29 -2.88
CA PHE A 428 0.96 -18.78 -2.56
C PHE A 428 1.98 -19.91 -2.51
N PRO A 429 3.22 -19.67 -2.98
CA PRO A 429 4.25 -20.69 -2.91
C PRO A 429 4.56 -21.04 -1.46
N ASN A 430 4.91 -22.31 -1.24
CA ASN A 430 5.43 -22.76 0.04
C ASN A 430 6.83 -22.19 0.23
N TYR A 431 6.94 -21.09 0.97
CA TYR A 431 8.24 -20.60 1.44
C TYR A 431 8.80 -21.65 2.40
N LYS A 432 10.03 -22.13 2.12
CA LYS A 432 10.73 -23.03 3.05
C LYS A 432 10.91 -22.27 4.36
N LYS A 433 10.31 -22.81 5.43
CA LYS A 433 10.40 -22.27 6.80
C LYS A 433 11.85 -22.32 7.29
#